data_AF-A0ABD5EGA8-F1
#
_entry.id   AF-A0ABD5EGA8-F1
#
_cell.length_a   1.000
_cell.length_b   1.000
_cell.length_c   1.000
_cell.angle_alpha   90.00
_cell.angle_beta   90.00
_cell.angle_gamma   90.00
#
_symmetry.space_group_name_H-M   'P 1'
#
loop_
_entity.id
_entity.type
_entity.pdbx_description
1 polymer ?
#
loop_
_entity_poly.entity_id
_entity_poly.type
_entity_poly.pdbx_seq_one_letter_code
_entity_poly.pdbx_strand_id
1 'polypeptide(L)'
;MVVQAALATLLAQLSASSDVAVGIATAGRSDPALDELVGFFVNTLVLRLDLVGDPTVSDLLGQVRQRGLSAVAPQDVPFEVLVERHNPARSLTHHPLVQVLVSWQNFAADQASSFTLGNVHATPLDAESRTASMDLVFSLSEQFS
;
A
#
# COMPACT_ATOMS: atom_id res chain seq x y z
N MET A 1 -3.39 6.73 -8.29
CA MET A 1 -4.19 5.95 -9.27
C MET A 1 -3.36 5.51 -10.46
N VAL A 2 -2.58 6.40 -11.08
CA VAL A 2 -1.70 6.05 -12.22
C VAL A 2 -0.67 4.99 -11.86
N VAL A 3 0.01 5.15 -10.72
CA VAL A 3 1.02 4.19 -10.23
C VAL A 3 0.41 2.82 -10.00
N GLN A 4 -0.79 2.74 -9.43
CA GLN A 4 -1.49 1.47 -9.23
C GLN A 4 -1.83 0.79 -10.56
N ALA A 5 -2.27 1.55 -11.58
CA ALA A 5 -2.54 1.00 -12.90
C ALA A 5 -1.25 0.46 -13.55
N ALA A 6 -0.17 1.26 -13.54
CA ALA A 6 1.11 0.87 -14.11
C ALA A 6 1.70 -0.37 -13.42
N LEU A 7 1.62 -0.42 -12.09
CA LEU A 7 2.07 -1.57 -11.31
C LEU A 7 1.27 -2.82 -11.64
N ALA A 8 -0.05 -2.72 -11.74
CA ALA A 8 -0.89 -3.86 -12.10
C ALA A 8 -0.61 -4.38 -13.51
N THR A 9 -0.37 -3.49 -14.49
CA THR A 9 0.04 -3.86 -15.85
C THR A 9 1.39 -4.59 -15.83
N LEU A 10 2.37 -4.09 -15.07
CA LEU A 10 3.67 -4.74 -14.93
C LEU A 10 3.54 -6.14 -14.32
N LEU A 11 2.80 -6.26 -13.21
CA LEU A 11 2.61 -7.54 -12.53
C LEU A 11 1.83 -8.54 -13.39
N ALA A 12 0.86 -8.08 -14.18
CA ALA A 12 0.12 -8.95 -15.09
C ALA A 12 1.05 -9.60 -16.12
N GLN A 13 1.99 -8.82 -16.69
CA GLN A 13 2.98 -9.33 -17.63
C GLN A 13 3.97 -10.28 -16.97
N LEU A 14 4.47 -9.94 -15.77
CA LEU A 14 5.46 -10.76 -15.06
C LEU A 14 4.89 -12.07 -14.53
N SER A 15 3.62 -12.07 -14.11
CA SER A 15 2.94 -13.26 -13.57
C SER A 15 2.20 -14.09 -14.61
N ALA A 16 2.09 -13.58 -15.85
CA ALA A 16 1.20 -14.11 -16.89
C ALA A 16 -0.27 -14.28 -16.40
N SER A 17 -0.70 -13.44 -15.45
CA SER A 17 -2.07 -13.41 -14.92
C SER A 17 -2.76 -12.10 -15.32
N SER A 18 -3.97 -12.20 -15.87
CA SER A 18 -4.83 -11.04 -16.12
C SER A 18 -5.60 -10.59 -14.87
N ASP A 19 -5.59 -11.36 -13.79
CA ASP A 19 -6.24 -11.02 -12.53
C ASP A 19 -5.16 -10.71 -11.48
N VAL A 20 -5.05 -9.43 -11.11
CA VAL A 20 -3.95 -8.92 -10.30
C VAL A 20 -4.50 -8.25 -9.06
N ALA A 21 -4.02 -8.67 -7.89
CA ALA A 21 -4.32 -8.05 -6.60
C ALA A 21 -3.08 -7.38 -6.01
N VAL A 22 -3.21 -6.12 -5.60
CA VAL A 22 -2.16 -5.32 -4.97
C VAL A 22 -2.67 -4.77 -3.64
N GLY A 23 -1.85 -4.85 -2.60
CA GLY A 23 -2.12 -4.22 -1.32
C GLY A 23 -1.76 -2.73 -1.36
N ILE A 24 -2.62 -1.87 -0.86
CA ILE A 24 -2.37 -0.44 -0.70
C ILE A 24 -2.31 -0.15 0.80
N ALA A 25 -1.14 0.29 1.27
CA ALA A 25 -0.99 0.72 2.66
C ALA A 25 -1.71 2.05 2.87
N THR A 26 -2.49 2.12 3.95
CA THR A 26 -3.17 3.33 4.43
C THR A 26 -2.77 3.58 5.87
N ALA A 27 -2.76 4.85 6.29
CA ALA A 27 -2.36 5.21 7.64
C ALA A 27 -3.33 4.68 8.73
N GLY A 28 -4.58 4.37 8.35
CA GLY A 28 -5.66 3.96 9.25
C GLY A 28 -5.96 4.97 10.37
N ARG A 29 -5.68 6.26 10.11
CA ARG A 29 -6.01 7.39 10.98
C ARG A 29 -7.12 8.22 10.33
N SER A 30 -8.32 7.61 10.22
CA SER A 30 -9.51 8.27 9.67
C SER A 30 -10.19 9.21 10.68
N ASP A 31 -10.00 8.95 11.97
CA ASP A 31 -10.48 9.78 13.08
C ASP A 31 -9.36 10.74 13.55
N PRO A 32 -9.60 12.06 13.58
CA PRO A 32 -8.63 13.05 14.08
C PRO A 32 -8.12 12.78 15.50
N ALA A 33 -8.90 12.09 16.34
CA ALA A 33 -8.46 11.69 17.68
C ALA A 33 -7.25 10.74 17.66
N LEU A 34 -6.98 10.10 16.51
CA LEU A 34 -5.86 9.19 16.33
C LEU A 34 -4.59 9.90 15.88
N ASP A 35 -4.63 11.16 15.45
CA ASP A 35 -3.51 11.82 14.77
C ASP A 35 -2.24 11.89 15.62
N GLU A 36 -2.38 12.16 16.92
CA GLU A 36 -1.24 12.30 17.84
C GLU A 36 -0.93 11.00 18.63
N LEU A 37 -1.68 9.92 18.40
CA LEU A 37 -1.52 8.69 19.15
C LEU A 37 -0.35 7.84 18.63
N VAL A 38 0.42 7.30 19.57
CA VAL A 38 1.43 6.26 19.31
C VAL A 38 0.73 4.91 19.28
N GLY A 39 0.84 4.21 18.14
CA GLY A 39 0.22 2.90 17.94
C GLY A 39 0.34 2.40 16.50
N PHE A 40 -0.03 1.13 16.28
CA PHE A 40 -0.05 0.52 14.96
C PHE A 40 -1.44 0.66 14.34
N PHE A 41 -1.58 1.64 13.43
CA PHE A 41 -2.85 1.96 12.75
C PHE A 41 -2.83 1.60 11.26
N VAL A 42 -1.68 1.23 10.70
CA VAL A 42 -1.56 0.95 9.28
C VAL A 42 -2.53 -0.17 8.90
N ASN A 43 -3.40 0.10 7.92
CA ASN A 43 -4.31 -0.89 7.34
C ASN A 43 -3.96 -1.13 5.86
N THR A 44 -4.29 -2.31 5.35
CA THR A 44 -4.04 -2.69 3.95
C THR A 44 -5.35 -2.85 3.19
N LEU A 45 -5.54 -2.04 2.16
CA LEU A 45 -6.66 -2.19 1.23
C LEU A 45 -6.26 -3.06 0.04
N VAL A 46 -7.11 -4.00 -0.37
CA VAL A 46 -6.87 -4.85 -1.54
C VAL A 46 -7.46 -4.21 -2.78
N LEU A 47 -6.61 -3.82 -3.72
CA LEU A 47 -7.02 -3.40 -5.06
C LEU A 47 -6.80 -4.57 -6.02
N ARG A 48 -7.89 -5.27 -6.35
CA ARG A 48 -7.91 -6.30 -7.41
C ARG A 48 -8.33 -5.67 -8.73
N LEU A 49 -7.64 -5.95 -9.83
CA LEU A 49 -7.90 -5.41 -11.16
C LEU A 49 -7.98 -6.54 -12.17
N ASP A 50 -8.84 -6.37 -13.18
CA ASP A 50 -9.01 -7.32 -14.28
C ASP A 50 -8.44 -6.71 -15.57
N LEU A 51 -7.44 -7.39 -16.12
CA LEU A 51 -6.72 -7.04 -17.34
C LEU A 51 -7.06 -7.98 -18.51
N VAL A 52 -8.15 -8.76 -18.40
CA VAL A 52 -8.62 -9.61 -19.52
C VAL A 52 -8.96 -8.74 -20.74
N GLY A 53 -8.56 -9.21 -21.92
CA GLY A 53 -8.92 -8.58 -23.19
C GLY A 53 -8.07 -7.37 -23.57
N ASP A 54 -6.92 -7.16 -22.92
CA ASP A 54 -5.98 -6.07 -23.20
C ASP A 54 -6.64 -4.66 -23.12
N PRO A 55 -7.13 -4.27 -21.92
CA PRO A 55 -7.83 -3.01 -21.74
C PRO A 55 -6.91 -1.82 -22.01
N THR A 56 -7.48 -0.72 -22.51
CA THR A 56 -6.70 0.50 -22.71
C THR A 56 -6.25 1.09 -21.37
N VAL A 57 -5.25 1.97 -21.40
CA VAL A 57 -4.81 2.72 -20.21
C VAL A 57 -5.98 3.48 -19.57
N SER A 58 -6.90 4.02 -20.39
CA SER A 58 -8.07 4.75 -19.89
C SER A 58 -9.03 3.82 -19.14
N ASP A 59 -9.26 2.62 -19.66
CA ASP A 59 -10.11 1.62 -19.02
C ASP A 59 -9.53 1.18 -17.68
N LEU A 60 -8.22 0.90 -17.63
CA LEU A 60 -7.52 0.54 -16.40
C LEU A 60 -7.58 1.65 -15.35
N LEU A 61 -7.35 2.90 -15.74
CA LEU A 61 -7.48 4.05 -14.83
C LEU A 61 -8.93 4.19 -14.32
N GLY A 62 -9.92 3.94 -15.16
CA GLY A 62 -11.32 3.88 -14.79
C GLY A 62 -11.60 2.82 -13.72
N GLN A 63 -11.09 1.60 -13.93
CA GLN A 63 -11.21 0.51 -12.95
C GLN A 63 -10.54 0.86 -11.61
N VAL A 64 -9.30 1.37 -11.65
CA VAL A 64 -8.58 1.79 -10.44
C VAL A 64 -9.35 2.88 -9.71
N ARG A 65 -9.92 3.84 -10.44
CA ARG A 65 -10.74 4.90 -9.86
C ARG A 65 -11.97 4.36 -9.16
N GLN A 66 -12.74 3.56 -9.87
CA GLN A 66 -13.99 3.03 -9.36
C GLN A 66 -13.74 2.16 -8.12
N ARG A 67 -12.79 1.22 -8.19
CA ARG A 67 -12.48 0.31 -7.10
C ARG A 67 -11.80 1.03 -5.92
N GLY A 68 -10.85 1.93 -6.21
CA GLY A 68 -10.17 2.72 -5.18
C GLY A 68 -11.14 3.60 -4.38
N LEU A 69 -12.05 4.31 -5.05
CA LEU A 69 -13.06 5.15 -4.38
C LEU A 69 -14.10 4.31 -3.63
N SER A 70 -14.48 3.14 -4.18
CA SER A 70 -15.40 2.23 -3.51
C SER A 70 -14.80 1.60 -2.25
N ALA A 71 -13.47 1.48 -2.19
CA ALA A 71 -12.74 0.96 -1.04
C ALA A 71 -12.60 1.98 0.11
N VAL A 72 -12.91 3.27 -0.10
CA VAL A 72 -12.85 4.29 0.95
C VAL A 72 -13.94 4.09 2.00
N ALA A 73 -15.16 3.75 1.61
CA ALA A 73 -16.27 3.58 2.55
C ALA A 73 -16.04 2.43 3.58
N PRO A 74 -15.52 1.25 3.18
CA PRO A 74 -15.17 0.18 4.12
C PRO A 74 -13.70 0.23 4.61
N GLN A 75 -12.98 1.35 4.49
CA GLN A 75 -11.54 1.39 4.77
C GLN A 75 -11.16 1.08 6.23
N ASP A 76 -12.11 1.24 7.16
CA ASP A 76 -11.90 0.96 8.59
C ASP A 76 -12.02 -0.54 8.91
N VAL A 77 -12.41 -1.39 7.94
CA VAL A 77 -12.39 -2.83 8.11
C VAL A 77 -10.94 -3.31 8.13
N PRO A 78 -10.47 -3.94 9.22
CA PRO A 78 -9.12 -4.46 9.28
C PRO A 78 -8.89 -5.53 8.21
N PHE A 79 -7.72 -5.50 7.58
CA PHE A 79 -7.32 -6.50 6.59
C PHE A 79 -7.48 -7.95 7.10
N GLU A 80 -7.20 -8.18 8.38
CA GLU A 80 -7.30 -9.49 9.03
C GLU A 80 -8.73 -10.04 9.00
N VAL A 81 -9.75 -9.18 9.10
CA VAL A 81 -11.15 -9.57 9.00
C VAL A 81 -11.48 -10.05 7.58
N LEU A 82 -10.86 -9.46 6.55
CA LEU A 82 -10.98 -9.93 5.18
C LEU A 82 -10.35 -11.30 5.01
N VAL A 83 -9.15 -11.50 5.57
CA VAL A 83 -8.47 -12.81 5.55
C VAL A 83 -9.31 -13.87 6.25
N GLU A 84 -9.84 -13.57 7.43
CA GLU A 84 -10.68 -14.51 8.19
C GLU A 84 -11.94 -14.90 7.41
N ARG A 85 -12.62 -13.92 6.82
CA ARG A 85 -13.85 -14.16 6.05
C ARG A 85 -13.59 -14.93 4.75
N HIS A 86 -12.50 -14.63 4.05
CA HIS A 86 -12.14 -15.35 2.82
C HIS A 86 -11.52 -16.72 3.08
N ASN A 87 -10.99 -16.94 4.30
CA ASN A 87 -10.35 -18.17 4.76
C ASN A 87 -9.46 -18.85 3.67
N PRO A 88 -8.48 -18.12 3.10
CA PRO A 88 -7.58 -18.69 2.10
C PRO A 88 -6.73 -19.80 2.71
N ALA A 89 -6.13 -20.65 1.87
CA ALA A 89 -5.16 -21.63 2.32
C ALA A 89 -4.03 -20.92 3.11
N ARG A 90 -3.85 -21.34 4.37
CA ARG A 90 -2.83 -20.74 5.25
C ARG A 90 -1.45 -21.17 4.77
N SER A 91 -0.57 -20.19 4.61
CA SER A 91 0.83 -20.41 4.29
C SER A 91 1.70 -19.48 5.14
N LEU A 92 2.89 -19.97 5.50
CA LEU A 92 3.95 -19.15 6.10
C LEU A 92 4.92 -18.60 5.04
N THR A 93 4.76 -18.99 3.77
CA THR A 93 5.69 -18.63 2.69
C THR A 93 5.25 -17.39 1.93
N HIS A 94 4.00 -16.96 2.07
CA HIS A 94 3.46 -15.79 1.37
C HIS A 94 2.39 -15.12 2.22
N HIS A 95 2.25 -13.81 2.06
CA HIS A 95 1.19 -13.05 2.69
C HIS A 95 -0.19 -13.43 2.08
N PRO A 96 -1.27 -13.54 2.88
CA PRO A 96 -2.59 -13.89 2.35
C PRO A 96 -3.14 -12.78 1.45
N LEU A 97 -3.96 -13.16 0.46
CA LEU A 97 -4.68 -12.27 -0.49
C LEU A 97 -3.83 -11.41 -1.43
N VAL A 98 -2.72 -10.83 -0.96
CA VAL A 98 -1.80 -9.95 -1.71
C VAL A 98 -0.37 -10.21 -1.28
N GLN A 99 0.56 -10.21 -2.23
CA GLN A 99 2.01 -10.39 -2.00
C GLN A 99 2.83 -9.18 -2.45
N VAL A 100 2.22 -8.25 -3.20
CA VAL A 100 2.81 -6.98 -3.60
C VAL A 100 2.08 -5.85 -2.91
N LEU A 101 2.83 -4.97 -2.27
CA LEU A 101 2.30 -3.82 -1.55
C LEU A 101 2.84 -2.52 -2.15
N VAL A 102 1.97 -1.52 -2.24
CA VAL A 102 2.34 -0.14 -2.59
C VAL A 102 2.01 0.79 -1.44
N SER A 103 2.98 1.61 -1.06
CA SER A 103 2.82 2.68 -0.07
C SER A 103 3.19 4.02 -0.70
N TRP A 104 2.38 5.04 -0.40
CA TRP A 104 2.62 6.41 -0.83
C TRP A 104 2.86 7.28 0.40
N GLN A 105 4.06 7.83 0.50
CA GLN A 105 4.51 8.65 1.60
C GLN A 105 4.45 10.11 1.18
N ASN A 106 3.41 10.81 1.64
CA ASN A 106 3.18 12.24 1.39
C ASN A 106 3.47 13.10 2.62
N PHE A 107 4.30 12.62 3.55
CA PHE A 107 4.76 13.42 4.68
C PHE A 107 5.68 14.53 4.16
N ALA A 108 5.57 15.73 4.73
CA ALA A 108 6.48 16.83 4.41
C ALA A 108 7.93 16.38 4.67
N ALA A 109 8.72 16.32 3.58
CA ALA A 109 10.11 15.85 3.59
C ALA A 109 11.00 16.55 4.65
N ASP A 110 10.65 17.78 5.02
CA ASP A 110 11.39 18.58 6.01
C ASP A 110 11.29 18.07 7.46
N GLN A 111 10.28 17.27 7.81
CA GLN A 111 10.18 16.72 9.18
C GLN A 111 11.10 15.51 9.42
N ALA A 112 11.60 14.88 8.36
CA ALA A 112 12.44 13.68 8.46
C ALA A 112 13.94 13.97 8.24
N SER A 113 14.29 15.07 7.60
CA SER A 113 15.66 15.38 7.16
C SER A 113 16.51 16.08 8.22
N SER A 114 15.91 16.73 9.21
CA SER A 114 16.62 17.20 10.40
C SER A 114 15.75 17.09 11.65
N PHE A 115 16.12 16.19 12.56
CA PHE A 115 15.46 16.05 13.85
C PHE A 115 16.31 16.75 14.92
N THR A 116 15.75 17.74 15.62
CA THR A 116 16.46 18.44 16.70
C THR A 116 15.99 17.96 18.07
N LEU A 117 16.95 17.61 18.92
CA LEU A 117 16.76 17.25 20.33
C LEU A 117 17.37 18.37 21.17
N GLY A 118 16.61 19.45 21.37
CA GLY A 118 17.14 20.67 21.99
C GLY A 118 18.22 21.29 21.11
N ASN A 119 19.47 21.30 21.59
CA ASN A 119 20.64 21.81 20.85
C ASN A 119 21.40 20.73 20.05
N VAL A 120 20.88 19.51 20.00
CA VAL A 120 21.49 18.40 19.25
C VAL A 120 20.79 18.20 17.92
N HIS A 121 21.56 18.18 16.84
CA HIS A 121 21.09 17.75 15.53
C HIS A 121 21.26 16.24 15.40
N ALA A 122 20.15 15.52 15.22
CA ALA A 122 20.14 14.11 14.92
C ALA A 122 20.00 13.90 13.42
N THR A 123 20.82 13.00 12.89
CA THR A 123 20.71 12.48 11.53
C THR A 123 20.18 11.05 11.58
N PRO A 124 19.23 10.67 10.71
CA PRO A 124 18.74 9.31 10.66
C PRO A 124 19.87 8.33 10.32
N LEU A 125 19.83 7.15 10.94
CA LEU A 125 20.67 6.01 10.61
C LEU A 125 19.76 4.95 9.99
N ASP A 126 20.19 4.40 8.85
CA ASP A 126 19.43 3.34 8.19
C ASP A 126 19.38 2.09 9.07
N ALA A 127 18.17 1.58 9.29
CA ALA A 127 17.96 0.32 9.98
C ALA A 127 17.96 -0.82 8.96
N GLU A 128 19.00 -1.67 8.97
CA GLU A 128 18.99 -2.89 8.17
C GLU A 128 18.00 -3.91 8.74
N SER A 129 16.98 -4.25 7.97
CA SER A 129 16.10 -5.39 8.25
C SER A 129 16.43 -6.54 7.31
N ARG A 130 16.61 -7.75 7.87
CA ARG A 130 16.80 -9.00 7.11
C ARG A 130 15.51 -9.80 6.98
N THR A 131 14.37 -9.18 7.28
CA THR A 131 13.06 -9.82 7.20
C THR A 131 12.21 -9.11 6.15
N ALA A 132 11.58 -9.89 5.28
CA ALA A 132 10.56 -9.41 4.36
C ALA A 132 9.22 -10.02 4.75
N SER A 133 8.18 -9.18 4.86
CA SER A 133 6.81 -9.63 5.15
C SER A 133 5.97 -9.82 3.87
N MET A 134 6.46 -9.33 2.74
CA MET A 134 5.83 -9.33 1.41
C MET A 134 6.89 -9.70 0.36
N ASP A 135 6.48 -10.20 -0.79
CA ASP A 135 7.39 -10.52 -1.88
C ASP A 135 8.00 -9.25 -2.48
N LEU A 136 7.18 -8.19 -2.64
CA LEU A 136 7.62 -6.88 -3.11
C LEU A 136 6.89 -5.75 -2.36
N VAL A 137 7.65 -4.72 -1.97
CA VAL A 137 7.11 -3.49 -1.40
C VAL A 137 7.61 -2.30 -2.21
N PHE A 138 6.68 -1.56 -2.82
CA PHE A 138 6.95 -0.28 -3.48
C PHE A 138 6.67 0.84 -2.48
N SER A 139 7.73 1.54 -2.07
CA SER A 139 7.64 2.73 -1.24
C SER A 139 7.94 3.95 -2.09
N LEU A 140 6.92 4.78 -2.33
CA LEU A 140 7.05 5.99 -3.13
C LEU A 140 6.87 7.20 -2.22
N SER A 141 7.64 8.27 -2.46
CA SER A 141 7.53 9.53 -1.73
C SER A 141 7.47 10.71 -2.69
N GLU A 142 6.72 11.75 -2.31
CA GLU A 142 6.73 13.01 -3.05
C GLU A 142 7.98 13.83 -2.71
N GLN A 143 8.66 14.33 -3.73
CA GLN A 143 9.73 15.32 -3.59
C GLN A 143 9.29 16.59 -4.31
N PHE A 144 9.04 17.64 -3.53
CA PHE A 144 8.77 18.97 -4.07
C PHE A 144 10.10 19.68 -4.31
N SER A 145 10.31 20.15 -5.54
CA SER A 145 11.46 20.98 -5.94
C SER A 145 11.15 22.47 -5.82
#